data_AF-A0A258CY58-F1
#
_entry.id   AF-A0A258CY58-F1
#
_cell.length_a   1.000
_cell.length_b   1.000
_cell.length_c   1.000
_cell.angle_alpha   90.00
_cell.angle_beta   90.00
_cell.angle_gamma   90.00
#
_symmetry.space_group_name_H-M   'P 1'
#
loop_
_entity.id
_entity.type
_entity.pdbx_description
1 polymer ?
#
loop_
_entity_poly.entity_id
_entity_poly.type
_entity_poly.pdbx_seq_one_letter_code
_entity_poly.pdbx_strand_id
1 'polypeptide(L)'
;MNARHLASDETLAGFAAGRLDEGMSLVVAAHLEINAASAKALREIEAVGGSVLAQGEAVPMLTSADDALARLEREAEGTPVPVRAIESGLPRILQPYDLGRWHPIGRGVAMRRVHVPGAQARVHTRRTRTTSITRMSTRSRAAPASSP
;
A
#
# COMPACT_ATOMS: atom_id res chain seq x y z
N MET A 1 -5.76 -6.23 -8.82
CA MET A 1 -6.64 -6.46 -7.66
C MET A 1 -7.69 -5.38 -7.68
N ASN A 2 -8.96 -5.74 -7.55
CA ASN A 2 -10.07 -4.78 -7.56
C ASN A 2 -10.19 -4.18 -6.15
N ALA A 3 -10.38 -2.87 -6.02
CA ALA A 3 -10.62 -2.19 -4.74
C ALA A 3 -11.92 -2.65 -4.03
N ARG A 4 -12.61 -3.65 -4.61
CA ARG A 4 -13.83 -4.28 -4.09
C ARG A 4 -13.56 -5.48 -3.17
N HIS A 5 -12.36 -6.04 -3.17
CA HIS A 5 -12.04 -7.17 -2.29
C HIS A 5 -11.46 -6.65 -0.98
N LEU A 6 -12.06 -7.07 0.13
CA LEU A 6 -11.52 -6.88 1.47
C LEU A 6 -10.42 -7.92 1.71
N ALA A 7 -9.37 -7.55 2.45
CA ALA A 7 -8.48 -8.54 3.04
C ALA A 7 -9.28 -9.39 4.04
N SER A 8 -9.02 -10.69 4.11
CA SER A 8 -9.70 -11.57 5.08
C SER A 8 -9.39 -11.13 6.51
N ASP A 9 -10.35 -11.26 7.42
CA ASP A 9 -10.20 -10.91 8.84
C ASP A 9 -9.01 -11.63 9.50
N GLU A 10 -8.77 -12.91 9.15
CA GLU A 10 -7.61 -13.67 9.64
C GLU A 10 -6.29 -13.00 9.26
N THR A 11 -6.15 -12.55 8.01
CA THR A 11 -4.96 -11.84 7.53
C THR A 11 -4.82 -10.49 8.22
N LEU A 12 -5.91 -9.73 8.40
CA LEU A 12 -5.88 -8.44 9.08
C LEU A 12 -5.51 -8.60 10.57
N ALA A 13 -6.02 -9.63 11.24
CA ALA A 13 -5.64 -9.97 12.61
C ALA A 13 -4.20 -10.44 12.72
N GLY A 14 -3.71 -11.21 11.74
CA GLY A 14 -2.29 -11.56 11.62
C GLY A 14 -1.40 -10.34 11.49
N PHE A 15 -1.81 -9.37 10.67
CA PHE A 15 -1.11 -8.10 10.48
C PHE A 15 -1.11 -7.25 11.76
N ALA A 16 -2.28 -7.04 12.39
CA ALA A 16 -2.43 -6.28 13.63
C ALA A 16 -1.60 -6.87 14.79
N ALA A 17 -1.50 -8.19 14.85
CA ALA A 17 -0.71 -8.90 15.85
C ALA A 17 0.79 -9.00 15.52
N GLY A 18 1.25 -8.44 14.39
CA GLY A 18 2.65 -8.52 13.95
C GLY A 18 3.15 -9.93 13.64
N ARG A 19 2.25 -10.85 13.26
CA ARG A 19 2.57 -12.28 13.03
C ARG A 19 2.90 -12.63 11.58
N LEU A 20 2.73 -11.70 10.65
CA LEU A 20 3.00 -11.91 9.24
C LEU A 20 4.48 -11.69 8.93
N ASP A 21 5.02 -12.44 7.97
CA ASP A 21 6.35 -12.16 7.45
C ASP A 21 6.36 -10.83 6.67
N GLU A 22 7.53 -10.19 6.57
CA GLU A 22 7.66 -8.86 5.96
C GLU A 22 7.05 -8.78 4.56
N GLY A 23 7.17 -9.84 3.76
CA GLY A 23 6.60 -9.88 2.42
C GLY A 23 5.07 -9.79 2.44
N MET A 24 4.42 -10.54 3.33
CA MET A 24 2.98 -10.52 3.48
C MET A 24 2.50 -9.23 4.16
N SER A 25 3.21 -8.73 5.17
CA SER A 25 2.96 -7.43 5.80
C SER A 25 2.97 -6.30 4.78
N LEU A 26 3.94 -6.30 3.86
CA LEU A 26 4.03 -5.31 2.79
C LEU A 26 2.82 -5.35 1.85
N VAL A 27 2.34 -6.55 1.48
CA VAL A 27 1.16 -6.71 0.62
C VAL A 27 -0.09 -6.18 1.32
N VAL A 28 -0.27 -6.49 2.60
CA VAL A 28 -1.40 -5.99 3.40
C VAL A 28 -1.34 -4.47 3.51
N ALA A 29 -0.19 -3.90 3.89
CA ALA A 29 0.00 -2.46 4.00
C ALA A 29 -0.29 -1.73 2.67
N ALA A 30 0.19 -2.28 1.54
CA ALA A 30 -0.11 -1.75 0.22
C ALA A 30 -1.62 -1.80 -0.11
N HIS A 31 -2.32 -2.83 0.36
CA HIS A 31 -3.76 -2.95 0.17
C HIS A 31 -4.55 -1.92 1.02
N LEU A 32 -4.10 -1.66 2.25
CA LEU A 32 -4.72 -0.67 3.14
C LEU A 32 -4.64 0.76 2.57
N GLU A 33 -3.56 1.11 1.86
CA GLU A 33 -3.46 2.40 1.18
C GLU A 33 -4.46 2.56 0.04
N ILE A 34 -4.82 1.46 -0.64
CA ILE A 34 -5.71 1.47 -1.81
C ILE A 34 -7.18 1.30 -1.40
N ASN A 35 -7.45 0.64 -0.26
CA ASN A 35 -8.79 0.25 0.16
C ASN A 35 -9.11 0.75 1.59
N ALA A 36 -9.93 1.81 1.65
CA ALA A 36 -10.37 2.40 2.91
C ALA A 36 -11.26 1.47 3.78
N ALA A 37 -11.98 0.52 3.19
CA ALA A 37 -12.78 -0.44 3.95
C ALA A 37 -11.90 -1.44 4.71
N SER A 38 -10.82 -1.92 4.07
CA SER A 38 -9.81 -2.75 4.75
C SER A 38 -9.12 -1.97 5.88
N ALA A 39 -8.81 -0.68 5.66
CA ALA A 39 -8.27 0.18 6.70
C ALA A 39 -9.24 0.40 7.88
N LYS A 40 -10.55 0.45 7.62
CA LYS A 40 -11.56 0.51 8.68
C LYS A 40 -11.62 -0.79 9.47
N ALA A 41 -11.68 -1.93 8.81
CA ALA A 41 -11.70 -3.24 9.45
C ALA A 41 -10.45 -3.47 10.32
N LEU A 42 -9.27 -3.06 9.85
CA LEU A 42 -8.04 -3.14 10.64
C LEU A 42 -8.15 -2.35 11.96
N ARG A 43 -8.67 -1.11 11.92
CA ARG A 43 -8.83 -0.29 13.13
C ARG A 43 -9.77 -0.93 14.16
N GLU A 44 -10.82 -1.62 13.70
CA GLU A 44 -11.73 -2.34 14.58
C GLU A 44 -11.01 -3.50 15.30
N ILE A 45 -10.10 -4.19 14.60
CA ILE A 45 -9.26 -5.25 15.19
C ILE A 45 -8.21 -4.66 16.15
N GLU A 46 -7.53 -3.57 15.76
CA GLU A 46 -6.52 -2.90 16.59
C GLU A 46 -7.10 -2.36 17.89
N ALA A 47 -8.36 -1.90 17.88
CA ALA A 47 -9.05 -1.45 19.09
C ALA A 47 -9.15 -2.54 20.17
N VAL A 48 -9.30 -3.81 19.77
CA VAL A 48 -9.27 -4.94 20.71
C VAL A 48 -7.89 -5.08 21.35
N GLY A 49 -6.82 -5.00 20.55
CA GLY A 49 -5.45 -5.01 21.04
C GLY A 49 -5.16 -3.85 22.00
N GLY A 50 -5.65 -2.65 21.67
CA GLY A 50 -5.55 -1.47 22.54
C GLY A 50 -6.25 -1.64 23.89
N SER A 51 -7.42 -2.29 23.91
CA SER A 51 -8.13 -2.62 25.14
C SER A 51 -7.35 -3.59 26.03
N VAL A 52 -6.75 -4.62 25.44
CA VAL A 52 -5.88 -5.57 26.17
C VAL A 52 -4.64 -4.86 26.71
N LEU A 53 -3.99 -4.01 25.92
CA LEU A 53 -2.83 -3.23 26.35
C LEU A 53 -3.17 -2.29 27.52
N ALA A 54 -4.35 -1.67 27.52
CA ALA A 54 -4.79 -0.77 28.59
C ALA A 54 -5.04 -1.47 29.93
N GLN A 55 -5.25 -2.79 29.91
CA GLN A 55 -5.42 -3.61 31.12
C GLN A 55 -4.09 -4.12 31.69
N GLY A 56 -2.98 -3.98 30.95
CA GLY A 56 -1.66 -4.41 31.38
C GLY A 56 -1.12 -3.57 32.55
N GLU A 57 -0.36 -4.20 33.43
CA GLU A 57 0.36 -3.49 34.49
C GLU A 57 1.50 -2.67 33.88
N ALA A 58 1.61 -1.40 34.30
CA ALA A 58 2.68 -0.53 33.85
C ALA A 58 4.03 -1.00 34.39
N VAL A 59 5.00 -1.20 33.51
CA VAL A 59 6.37 -1.59 33.86
C VAL A 59 7.27 -0.36 33.79
N PRO A 60 8.08 -0.06 34.84
CA PRO A 60 9.02 1.05 34.81
C PRO A 60 10.01 0.96 33.65
N MET A 61 10.21 2.08 32.94
CA MET A 61 11.19 2.19 31.86
C MET A 61 12.53 2.74 32.39
N LEU A 62 13.63 2.38 31.73
CA LEU A 62 14.98 2.89 32.08
C LEU A 62 15.22 4.33 31.63
N THR A 63 14.42 4.84 30.70
CA THR A 63 14.52 6.20 30.14
C THR A 63 13.31 7.01 30.61
N SER A 64 13.52 8.27 31.00
CA SER A 64 12.43 9.16 31.41
C SER A 64 11.64 9.68 30.20
N ALA A 65 10.41 10.17 30.44
CA ALA A 65 9.61 10.83 29.41
C ALA A 65 10.31 12.09 28.89
N ASP A 66 10.96 12.85 29.77
CA ASP A 66 11.69 14.08 29.42
C ASP A 66 12.89 13.78 28.51
N ASP A 67 13.64 12.71 28.79
CA ASP A 67 14.76 12.27 27.94
C ASP A 67 14.29 11.87 26.54
N ALA A 68 13.14 11.21 26.45
CA ALA A 68 12.54 10.83 25.17
C ALA A 68 12.07 12.06 24.38
N LEU A 69 11.45 13.03 25.04
CA LEU A 69 11.00 14.28 24.43
C LEU A 69 12.18 15.12 23.92
N ALA A 70 13.24 15.26 24.72
CA ALA A 70 14.46 15.97 24.34
C ALA A 70 15.21 15.29 23.17
N ARG A 71 14.99 13.99 22.90
CA ARG A 71 15.51 13.32 21.69
C ARG A 71 14.70 13.72 20.45
N LEU A 72 13.38 13.77 20.56
CA LEU A 72 12.51 14.17 19.44
C LEU A 72 12.77 15.62 19.00
N GLU A 73 12.97 16.53 19.95
CA GLU A 73 13.27 17.94 19.66
C GLU A 73 14.60 18.08 18.89
N ARG A 74 15.63 17.33 19.28
CA ARG A 74 16.93 17.31 18.57
C ARG A 74 16.83 16.69 17.16
N GLU A 75 16.00 15.66 16.98
CA GLU A 75 15.79 15.05 15.66
C GLU A 75 14.96 15.93 14.72
N ALA A 76 14.05 16.74 15.24
CA ALA A 76 13.25 17.70 14.46
C ALA A 76 14.10 18.80 13.80
N GLU A 77 15.28 19.08 14.35
CA GLU A 77 16.28 20.00 13.77
C GLU A 77 17.13 19.36 12.65
N GLY A 78 16.93 18.05 12.38
CA GLY A 78 17.64 17.29 11.37
C GLY A 78 17.35 17.75 9.92
N THR A 79 18.32 17.52 9.04
CA THR A 79 18.14 17.74 7.60
C THR A 79 17.05 16.79 7.07
N PRO A 80 16.05 17.28 6.30
CA PRO A 80 15.00 16.43 5.78
C PRO A 80 15.58 15.29 4.94
N VAL A 81 15.21 14.06 5.28
CA VAL A 81 15.62 12.88 4.52
C VAL A 81 15.02 12.99 3.11
N PRO A 82 15.84 12.85 2.04
CA PRO A 82 15.33 12.96 0.69
C PRO A 82 14.28 11.89 0.43
N VAL A 83 13.04 12.33 0.23
CA VAL A 83 11.89 11.47 -0.08
C VAL A 83 12.07 10.93 -1.49
N ARG A 84 12.38 9.64 -1.62
CA ARG A 84 12.53 8.98 -2.93
C ARG A 84 11.25 9.12 -3.75
N ALA A 85 11.32 9.70 -4.94
CA ALA A 85 10.14 9.79 -5.80
C ALA A 85 9.60 8.39 -6.14
N ILE A 86 8.30 8.19 -5.97
CA ILE A 86 7.60 6.96 -6.36
C ILE A 86 7.02 7.11 -7.76
N GLU A 87 7.10 6.02 -8.53
CA GLU A 87 6.42 5.92 -9.83
C GLU A 87 4.89 6.07 -9.65
N SER A 88 4.25 6.85 -10.53
CA SER A 88 2.81 7.06 -10.48
C SER A 88 2.02 5.76 -10.60
N GLY A 89 1.00 5.59 -9.74
CA GLY A 89 0.16 4.39 -9.70
C GLY A 89 0.67 3.27 -8.81
N LEU A 90 1.72 3.50 -8.01
CA LEU A 90 2.16 2.57 -6.96
C LEU A 90 1.85 3.09 -5.56
N PRO A 91 1.56 2.18 -4.60
CA PRO A 91 1.45 2.51 -3.18
C PRO A 91 2.74 3.12 -2.62
N ARG A 92 2.58 4.08 -1.72
CA ARG A 92 3.67 4.77 -1.05
C ARG A 92 4.48 3.85 -0.15
N ILE A 93 3.86 2.82 0.43
CA ILE A 93 4.57 1.83 1.25
C ILE A 93 5.72 1.12 0.52
N LEU A 94 5.73 1.12 -0.82
CA LEU A 94 6.83 0.53 -1.60
C LEU A 94 8.08 1.41 -1.66
N GLN A 95 8.03 2.66 -1.18
CA GLN A 95 9.09 3.65 -1.28
C GLN A 95 10.43 3.21 -0.67
N PRO A 96 10.43 2.56 0.52
CA PRO A 96 11.66 2.14 1.17
C PRO A 96 12.30 0.93 0.46
N TYR A 97 11.55 0.22 -0.38
CA TYR A 97 11.98 -1.04 -0.97
C TYR A 97 12.72 -0.85 -2.29
N ASP A 98 13.67 -1.73 -2.56
CA ASP A 98 14.30 -1.80 -3.86
C ASP A 98 13.39 -2.51 -4.87
N LEU A 99 13.15 -1.85 -6.00
CA LEU A 99 12.26 -2.32 -7.06
C LEU A 99 13.10 -2.75 -8.25
N GLY A 100 13.05 -4.03 -8.58
CA GLY A 100 13.79 -4.58 -9.70
C GLY A 100 13.33 -4.04 -11.06
N ARG A 101 14.08 -4.39 -12.11
CA ARG A 101 13.68 -4.07 -13.50
C ARG A 101 12.32 -4.68 -13.85
N TRP A 102 11.58 -4.02 -14.74
CA TRP A 102 10.37 -4.59 -15.33
C TRP A 102 10.71 -5.69 -16.33
N HIS A 103 10.06 -6.85 -16.18
CA HIS A 103 10.14 -7.97 -17.11
C HIS A 103 8.78 -8.19 -17.78
N PRO A 104 8.71 -8.26 -19.12
CA PRO A 104 7.48 -8.63 -19.79
C PRO A 104 7.15 -10.10 -19.47
N ILE A 105 5.88 -10.38 -19.15
CA ILE A 105 5.38 -11.74 -18.86
C ILE A 105 4.26 -12.16 -19.83
N GLY A 106 4.07 -11.41 -20.92
CA GLY A 106 3.11 -11.70 -21.98
C GLY A 106 1.82 -10.87 -21.92
N ARG A 107 1.09 -10.80 -23.04
CA ARG A 107 -0.22 -10.12 -23.18
C ARG A 107 -0.26 -8.66 -22.67
N GLY A 108 0.82 -7.91 -22.91
CA GLY A 108 0.90 -6.51 -22.45
C GLY A 108 1.05 -6.35 -20.94
N VAL A 109 1.36 -7.43 -20.22
CA VAL A 109 1.64 -7.42 -18.78
C VAL A 109 3.14 -7.46 -18.56
N ALA A 110 3.62 -6.61 -17.67
CA ALA A 110 4.97 -6.66 -17.13
C ALA A 110 4.91 -6.89 -15.61
N MET A 111 5.95 -7.54 -15.09
CA MET A 111 6.11 -7.82 -13.67
C MET A 111 7.52 -7.43 -13.24
N ARG A 112 7.68 -6.95 -12.01
CA ARG A 112 8.98 -6.81 -11.36
C ARG A 112 8.92 -7.34 -9.95
N ARG A 113 10.07 -7.69 -9.41
CA ARG A 113 10.23 -8.10 -8.01
C ARG A 113 10.37 -6.88 -7.12
N VAL A 114 9.78 -6.94 -5.94
CA VAL A 114 10.09 -6.06 -4.81
C VAL A 114 11.09 -6.81 -3.93
N HIS A 115 12.27 -6.24 -3.71
CA HIS A 115 13.27 -6.82 -2.83
C HIS A 115 12.92 -6.47 -1.38
N VAL A 116 12.38 -7.45 -0.66
CA VAL A 116 12.01 -7.35 0.74
C VAL A 116 13.04 -8.14 1.55
N PRO A 117 13.94 -7.49 2.30
CA PRO A 117 14.96 -8.18 3.09
C PRO A 117 14.31 -9.12 4.12
N GLY A 118 14.80 -10.36 4.21
CA GLY A 118 14.32 -11.32 5.22
C GLY A 118 12.92 -11.90 4.98
N ALA A 119 12.20 -11.48 3.93
CA ALA A 119 10.88 -12.03 3.62
C ALA A 119 10.96 -13.48 3.13
N GLN A 120 10.04 -14.30 3.62
CA GLN A 120 9.85 -15.67 3.11
C GLN A 120 9.01 -15.64 1.83
N ALA A 121 7.99 -14.77 1.80
CA ALA A 121 7.15 -14.57 0.64
C ALA A 121 7.84 -13.70 -0.43
N ARG A 122 7.74 -14.11 -1.69
CA ARG A 122 8.22 -13.29 -2.82
C ARG A 122 7.16 -12.28 -3.23
N VAL A 123 7.48 -11.00 -3.12
CA VAL A 123 6.58 -9.90 -3.50
C VAL A 123 6.88 -9.42 -4.93
N HIS A 124 5.82 -9.23 -5.71
CA HIS A 124 5.90 -8.77 -7.10
C HIS A 124 4.87 -7.68 -7.38
N THR A 125 5.26 -6.63 -8.11
CA THR A 125 4.31 -5.68 -8.69
C THR A 125 4.04 -6.02 -10.14
N ARG A 126 2.79 -5.86 -10.58
CA ARG A 126 2.36 -6.09 -11.96
C ARG A 126 1.80 -4.81 -12.55
N ARG A 127 2.13 -4.56 -13.82
CA ARG A 127 1.56 -3.47 -14.60
C ARG A 127 0.98 -4.02 -15.90
N THR A 128 -0.19 -3.54 -16.28
CA THR A 128 -0.80 -3.77 -17.58
C THR A 128 -0.59 -2.54 -18.45
N ARG A 129 -0.29 -2.69 -19.74
CA ARG A 129 -0.54 -1.61 -20.69
C ARG A 129 -2.05 -1.46 -20.82
N THR A 130 -2.60 -0.37 -20.32
CA THR A 130 -3.96 0.03 -20.68
C THR A 130 -3.93 0.41 -22.15
N THR A 131 -4.41 -0.47 -23.03
CA THR A 131 -4.74 -0.08 -24.39
C THR A 131 -5.95 0.83 -24.27
N SER A 132 -5.76 2.14 -24.48
CA SER A 132 -6.88 3.06 -24.64
C SER A 132 -7.74 2.53 -25.78
N ILE A 133 -8.93 2.01 -25.47
CA ILE A 133 -9.94 1.71 -26.47
C ILE A 133 -10.39 3.08 -26.99
N THR A 134 -9.76 3.54 -28.07
CA THR A 134 -10.28 4.64 -28.88
C THR A 134 -11.64 4.18 -29.38
N ARG A 135 -12.70 4.64 -28.71
CA ARG A 135 -14.09 4.43 -29.08
C ARG A 135 -14.26 5.01 -30.50
N MET A 136 -14.30 4.16 -31.53
CA MET A 136 -14.66 4.55 -32.89
C MET A 136 -16.07 5.14 -32.83
N SER A 137 -16.17 6.46 -32.85
CA SER A 137 -17.42 7.17 -33.12
C SER A 137 -17.74 6.95 -34.61
N THR A 138 -18.73 6.11 -34.89
CA THR A 138 -19.34 6.06 -36.22
C THR A 138 -20.11 7.35 -36.44
N ARG A 139 -19.55 8.28 -37.23
CA ARG A 139 -20.34 9.35 -37.86
C ARG A 139 -21.36 8.69 -38.78
N SER A 140 -22.62 8.67 -38.39
CA SER A 140 -23.72 8.46 -39.33
C SER A 140 -24.03 9.78 -40.03
N ARG A 141 -24.06 9.71 -41.36
CA ARG A 141 -24.15 10.80 -42.32
C ARG A 141 -25.60 11.31 -42.37
N ALA A 142 -25.81 12.60 -42.12
CA ALA A 142 -27.11 13.23 -42.37
C ALA A 142 -27.44 13.15 -43.88
N ALA A 143 -28.67 12.72 -44.20
CA ALA A 143 -29.20 12.72 -45.55
C ALA A 143 -29.55 14.15 -46.01
N PRO A 144 -29.44 14.48 -47.31
CA PRO A 144 -29.70 15.82 -47.81
C PRO A 144 -31.20 16.12 -47.83
N ALA A 145 -31.54 17.36 -47.44
CA ALA A 145 -32.88 17.92 -47.59
C ALA A 145 -33.21 18.13 -49.07
N SER A 146 -34.36 17.61 -49.49
CA SER A 146 -34.97 17.91 -50.77
C SER A 146 -35.92 19.11 -50.61
N SER A 147 -35.58 20.22 -51.25
CA SER A 147 -36.47 21.31 -51.68
C SER A 147 -37.07 20.95 -53.06
N PRO A 148 -38.12 21.61 -53.61
CA PRO A 148 -38.55 23.00 -53.44
C PRO A 148 -39.82 23.23 -52.61
#